data_AF-A0A660UC21-F1
#
_entry.id   AF-A0A660UC21-F1
#
_cell.length_a   1.000
_cell.length_b   1.000
_cell.length_c   1.000
_cell.angle_alpha   90.00
_cell.angle_beta   90.00
_cell.angle_gamma   90.00
#
_symmetry.space_group_name_H-M   'P 1'
#
loop_
_entity.id
_entity.type
_entity.pdbx_description
1 polymer ?
#
loop_
_entity_poly.entity_id
_entity_poly.type
_entity_poly.pdbx_seq_one_letter_code
_entity_poly.pdbx_strand_id
1 'polypeptide(L)'
;MNGRKNNFSGKVTAYIILTFIVSSLVVLIGLLIYNSRNIEGLKEYFPAFKTTILLINSMIDLLSSMPVIIIFTSLTCFTFFFSMGKFQSLSFRYSDISTPAFTLFIIFLIFVALSEFFINPFLTRKLEYQKRLSNLANASLQKIEKDKHNKKYNEAIFALKVYEKVNPDDPEISRLKRELNTLLQQATEITRKPAVKNENIKKEPLIGFYARGKAEYEKGNYYLALYYMERALKLHRDNEEIKKLYYRVKRKVNSLLGALTIKEEELKRLIQKKERGITALDNKDYYTAYKIFKELKTKYPNLEDINLYFKEAEKNILQNDYYTTELEKIAWMPGYSNIIFIDTSGYLNVVGKMIEWGGNYYFYDIQRYPLKSSSLKSTKWKYGKWINNAIKLKNKNVLKKIPEEKIKYYNIFPFVDPYYLPLITNNTRIRKELNIYERIKLTGPLKNSGANISELEIYLAEKIGILSAMYVLTLLGASLGWVKRCFHERLPKIKMLLFFALFPPTTCLIYRLYTGANKVLIYFHRYVTRILNIKLLPYFLIIQLIISIVVTLYFLTRKVEEI
;
A
#
# COMPACT_ATOMS: atom_id res chain seq x y z
N MET A 1 22.69 30.81 -43.67
CA MET A 1 22.42 31.38 -42.32
C MET A 1 21.73 30.41 -41.35
N ASN A 2 20.80 29.55 -41.79
CA ASN A 2 20.11 28.59 -40.90
C ASN A 2 21.03 27.58 -40.17
N GLY A 3 22.14 27.15 -40.79
CA GLY A 3 23.10 26.23 -40.14
C GLY A 3 23.89 26.85 -38.96
N ARG A 4 24.16 28.17 -38.97
CA ARG A 4 24.85 28.86 -37.85
C ARG A 4 23.92 29.14 -36.67
N LYS A 5 22.65 29.50 -36.93
CA LYS A 5 21.63 29.72 -35.87
C LYS A 5 21.28 28.44 -35.12
N ASN A 6 21.10 27.31 -35.81
CA ASN A 6 20.83 26.02 -35.16
C ASN A 6 21.98 25.57 -34.25
N ASN A 7 23.22 25.82 -34.65
CA ASN A 7 24.41 25.47 -33.87
C ASN A 7 24.61 26.38 -32.64
N PHE A 8 24.09 27.62 -32.65
CA PHE A 8 24.13 28.53 -31.50
C PHE A 8 23.04 28.21 -30.47
N SER A 9 21.79 28.03 -30.92
CA SER A 9 20.67 27.63 -30.06
C SER A 9 20.97 26.32 -29.31
N GLY A 10 21.55 25.33 -29.99
CA GLY A 10 21.95 24.07 -29.36
C GLY A 10 22.99 24.25 -28.25
N LYS A 11 23.92 25.20 -28.39
CA LYS A 11 24.90 25.52 -27.34
C LYS A 11 24.23 26.16 -26.13
N VAL A 12 23.34 27.13 -26.32
CA VAL A 12 22.60 27.76 -25.22
C VAL A 12 21.86 26.72 -24.39
N THR A 13 21.10 25.85 -25.06
CA THR A 13 20.37 24.75 -24.43
C THR A 13 21.32 23.82 -23.67
N ALA A 14 22.44 23.42 -24.29
CA ALA A 14 23.43 22.54 -23.66
C ALA A 14 24.04 23.15 -22.38
N TYR A 15 24.36 24.45 -22.37
CA TYR A 15 24.90 25.12 -21.19
C TYR A 15 23.89 25.18 -20.04
N ILE A 16 22.61 25.45 -20.33
CA ILE A 16 21.55 25.46 -19.30
C ILE A 16 21.35 24.05 -18.74
N ILE A 17 21.27 23.03 -19.60
CA ILE A 17 21.14 21.63 -19.19
C ILE A 17 22.33 21.21 -18.33
N LEU A 18 23.56 21.50 -18.77
CA LEU A 18 24.76 21.14 -18.02
C LEU A 18 24.79 21.81 -16.64
N THR A 19 24.44 23.10 -16.57
CA THR A 19 24.39 23.85 -15.31
C THR A 19 23.33 23.27 -14.37
N PHE A 20 22.16 22.91 -14.90
CA PHE A 20 21.11 22.23 -14.17
C PHE A 20 21.60 20.88 -13.61
N ILE A 21 22.19 20.02 -14.46
CA ILE A 21 22.70 18.70 -14.06
C ILE A 21 23.73 18.83 -12.94
N VAL A 22 24.71 19.73 -13.10
CA VAL A 22 25.75 19.95 -12.08
C VAL A 22 25.13 20.45 -10.77
N SER A 23 24.22 21.42 -10.84
CA SER A 23 23.52 21.93 -9.66
C SER A 23 22.71 20.85 -8.94
N SER A 24 21.96 20.04 -9.69
CA SER A 24 21.19 18.91 -9.16
C SER A 24 22.09 17.85 -8.52
N LEU A 25 23.25 17.55 -9.11
CA LEU A 25 24.19 16.56 -8.58
C LEU A 25 24.85 17.04 -7.28
N VAL A 26 25.24 18.32 -7.20
CA VAL A 26 25.76 18.91 -5.96
C VAL A 26 24.70 18.88 -4.85
N VAL A 27 23.46 19.27 -5.15
CA VAL A 27 22.35 19.21 -4.19
C VAL A 27 22.09 17.76 -3.77
N LEU A 28 22.10 16.81 -4.69
CA LEU A 28 21.91 15.39 -4.38
C LEU A 28 22.98 14.84 -3.44
N ILE A 29 24.26 15.13 -3.69
CA ILE A 29 25.36 14.73 -2.81
C ILE A 29 25.16 15.34 -1.42
N GLY A 30 24.84 16.64 -1.36
CA GLY A 30 24.53 17.32 -0.09
C GLY A 30 23.37 16.66 0.67
N LEU A 31 22.29 16.31 -0.03
CA LEU A 31 21.13 15.62 0.54
C LEU A 31 21.46 14.19 0.99
N LEU A 32 22.29 13.45 0.27
CA LEU A 32 22.75 12.13 0.71
C LEU A 32 23.58 12.23 2.00
N ILE A 33 24.48 13.19 2.09
CA ILE A 33 25.27 13.44 3.31
C ILE A 33 24.36 13.88 4.46
N TYR A 34 23.43 14.81 4.21
CA TYR A 34 22.48 15.29 5.21
C TYR A 34 21.57 14.15 5.71
N ASN A 35 20.93 13.41 4.81
CA ASN A 35 20.00 12.34 5.15
C ASN A 35 20.71 11.13 5.79
N SER A 36 21.95 10.82 5.40
CA SER A 36 22.73 9.76 6.07
C SER A 36 23.03 10.07 7.54
N ARG A 37 23.09 11.36 7.90
CA ARG A 37 23.31 11.83 9.28
C ARG A 37 22.00 12.04 10.07
N ASN A 38 20.95 12.51 9.41
CA ASN A 38 19.74 13.02 10.06
C ASN A 38 18.51 12.13 9.98
N ILE A 39 18.50 11.06 9.18
CA ILE A 39 17.41 10.09 9.28
C ILE A 39 17.51 9.47 10.67
N GLU A 40 16.61 9.91 11.56
CA GLU A 40 16.36 9.30 12.87
C GLU A 40 16.36 7.78 12.69
N GLY A 41 17.28 7.10 13.38
CA GLY A 41 17.34 5.65 13.35
C GLY A 41 17.77 5.03 12.02
N LEU A 42 18.62 5.65 11.19
CA LEU A 42 19.30 4.90 10.10
C LEU A 42 20.03 3.64 10.64
N LYS A 43 20.41 3.65 11.91
CA LYS A 43 20.87 2.47 12.65
C LYS A 43 19.77 1.43 12.90
N GLU A 44 18.55 1.88 13.18
CA GLU A 44 17.37 1.06 13.47
C GLU A 44 16.82 0.33 12.26
N TYR A 45 16.96 0.88 11.04
CA TYR A 45 16.54 0.17 9.83
C TYR A 45 17.43 -1.06 9.56
N PHE A 46 16.86 -2.07 8.91
CA PHE A 46 17.55 -3.29 8.56
C PHE A 46 18.55 -3.03 7.41
N PRO A 47 19.82 -3.50 7.50
CA PRO A 47 20.90 -3.12 6.59
C PRO A 47 20.57 -3.20 5.09
N ALA A 48 19.90 -4.28 4.65
CA ALA A 48 19.57 -4.47 3.23
C ALA A 48 18.68 -3.37 2.64
N PHE A 49 17.88 -2.68 3.47
CA PHE A 49 16.96 -1.63 3.02
C PHE A 49 17.52 -0.21 3.19
N LYS A 50 18.60 -0.03 3.96
CA LYS A 50 19.13 1.31 4.32
C LYS A 50 19.45 2.16 3.10
N THR A 51 20.20 1.60 2.16
CA THR A 51 20.65 2.32 0.95
C THR A 51 19.45 2.74 0.10
N THR A 52 18.47 1.84 -0.08
CA THR A 52 17.25 2.12 -0.83
C THR A 52 16.40 3.21 -0.17
N ILE A 53 16.22 3.15 1.15
CA ILE A 53 15.50 4.16 1.93
C ILE A 53 16.20 5.52 1.82
N LEU A 54 17.53 5.56 1.99
CA LEU A 54 18.34 6.78 1.87
C LEU A 54 18.21 7.39 0.48
N LEU A 55 18.35 6.59 -0.58
CA LEU A 55 18.24 7.05 -1.96
C LEU A 55 16.85 7.62 -2.25
N ILE A 56 15.78 6.90 -1.90
CA ILE A 56 14.41 7.37 -2.15
C ILE A 56 14.13 8.66 -1.37
N ASN A 57 14.55 8.75 -0.11
CA ASN A 57 14.35 9.97 0.68
C ASN A 57 15.08 11.17 0.07
N SER A 58 16.35 11.01 -0.30
CA SER A 58 17.12 12.05 -0.97
C SER A 58 16.55 12.43 -2.35
N MET A 59 15.97 11.48 -3.08
CA MET A 59 15.25 11.78 -4.33
C MET A 59 14.00 12.63 -4.10
N ILE A 60 13.20 12.35 -3.07
CA ILE A 60 12.02 13.15 -2.71
C ILE A 60 12.42 14.59 -2.36
N ASP A 61 13.48 14.75 -1.57
CA ASP A 61 14.00 16.06 -1.18
C ASP A 61 14.60 16.83 -2.36
N LEU A 62 15.28 16.13 -3.26
CA LEU A 62 15.83 16.69 -4.51
C LEU A 62 14.70 17.21 -5.41
N LEU A 63 13.66 16.40 -5.63
CA LEU A 63 12.51 16.77 -6.44
C LEU A 63 11.73 17.94 -5.83
N SER A 64 11.58 17.96 -4.50
CA SER A 64 10.96 19.09 -3.78
C SER A 64 11.77 20.38 -3.90
N SER A 65 13.07 20.26 -4.16
CA SER A 65 14.01 21.40 -4.33
C SER A 65 14.17 21.83 -5.79
N MET A 66 13.58 21.11 -6.76
CA MET A 66 13.70 21.42 -8.19
C MET A 66 13.33 22.85 -8.57
N PRO A 67 12.23 23.45 -8.05
CA PRO A 67 11.91 24.85 -8.35
C PRO A 67 13.07 25.81 -8.05
N VAL A 68 13.72 25.62 -6.89
CA VAL A 68 14.85 26.45 -6.45
C VAL A 68 16.08 26.21 -7.33
N ILE A 69 16.37 24.95 -7.68
CA ILE A 69 17.49 24.58 -8.55
C ILE A 69 17.33 25.21 -9.94
N ILE A 70 16.11 25.21 -10.48
CA ILE A 70 15.81 25.78 -11.80
C ILE A 70 15.94 27.31 -11.80
N ILE A 71 15.42 28.00 -10.78
CA ILE A 71 15.59 29.45 -10.64
C ILE A 71 17.08 29.80 -10.52
N PHE A 72 17.82 29.07 -9.68
CA PHE A 72 19.25 29.27 -9.48
C PHE A 72 20.06 29.02 -10.77
N THR A 73 19.72 27.95 -11.51
CA THR A 73 20.33 27.63 -12.80
C THR A 73 20.11 28.75 -13.80
N SER A 74 18.87 29.21 -13.95
CA SER A 74 18.49 30.31 -14.83
C SER A 74 19.31 31.56 -14.53
N LEU A 75 19.35 31.96 -13.26
CA LEU A 75 20.07 33.17 -12.88
C LEU A 75 21.58 33.03 -13.05
N THR A 76 22.15 31.84 -12.78
CA THR A 76 23.58 31.57 -12.99
C THR A 76 23.94 31.63 -14.48
N CYS A 77 23.14 31.02 -15.37
CA CYS A 77 23.39 31.04 -16.81
C CYS A 77 23.33 32.47 -17.38
N PHE A 78 22.27 33.22 -17.07
CA PHE A 78 22.05 34.56 -17.60
C PHE A 78 23.01 35.61 -16.99
N THR A 79 23.52 35.38 -15.78
CA THR A 79 24.48 36.30 -15.14
C THR A 79 25.94 35.99 -15.52
N PHE A 80 26.34 34.71 -15.57
CA PHE A 80 27.74 34.30 -15.71
C PHE A 80 28.05 33.55 -17.01
N PHE A 81 27.35 32.46 -17.30
CA PHE A 81 27.81 31.59 -18.38
C PHE A 81 27.63 32.22 -19.77
N PHE A 82 26.60 33.03 -19.96
CA PHE A 82 26.45 33.80 -21.20
C PHE A 82 27.33 35.05 -21.24
N SER A 83 28.03 35.39 -20.16
CA SER A 83 29.01 36.48 -20.12
C SER A 83 30.46 35.99 -20.17
N MET A 84 30.71 34.69 -20.39
CA MET A 84 32.05 34.09 -20.39
C MET A 84 32.35 33.20 -21.62
N GLY A 85 33.64 33.00 -21.91
CA GLY A 85 34.12 32.04 -22.91
C GLY A 85 33.69 32.36 -24.34
N LYS A 86 33.21 31.36 -25.07
CA LYS A 86 32.80 31.50 -26.49
C LYS A 86 31.68 32.52 -26.72
N PHE A 87 30.91 32.87 -25.69
CA PHE A 87 29.85 33.89 -25.76
C PHE A 87 30.37 35.33 -25.60
N GLN A 88 31.64 35.53 -25.22
CA GLN A 88 32.28 36.86 -25.26
C GLN A 88 32.72 37.23 -26.69
N SER A 89 33.03 36.24 -27.53
CA SER A 89 33.61 36.44 -28.86
C SER A 89 32.59 36.32 -29.99
N LEU A 90 31.30 36.16 -29.67
CA LEU A 90 30.22 35.96 -30.63
C LEU A 90 29.23 37.11 -30.48
N SER A 91 28.93 37.81 -31.56
CA SER A 91 27.80 38.74 -31.61
C SER A 91 26.50 37.95 -31.75
N PHE A 92 25.54 38.17 -30.87
CA PHE A 92 24.23 37.51 -30.92
C PHE A 92 23.14 38.38 -30.30
N ARG A 93 21.91 38.22 -30.78
CA ARG A 93 20.77 38.96 -30.25
C ARG A 93 20.25 38.28 -28.98
N TYR A 94 19.62 39.05 -28.10
CA TYR A 94 18.95 38.50 -26.93
C TYR A 94 17.99 37.34 -27.27
N SER A 95 17.25 37.48 -28.38
CA SER A 95 16.33 36.45 -28.90
C SER A 95 16.98 35.11 -29.17
N ASP A 96 18.27 35.09 -29.53
CA ASP A 96 19.02 33.87 -29.83
C ASP A 96 19.31 33.05 -28.56
N ILE A 97 19.19 33.66 -27.37
CA ILE A 97 19.31 33.00 -26.06
C ILE A 97 17.95 32.82 -25.40
N SER A 98 17.11 33.86 -25.41
CA SER A 98 15.86 33.88 -24.66
C SER A 98 14.84 32.87 -25.18
N THR A 99 14.76 32.68 -26.51
CA THR A 99 13.83 31.72 -27.14
C THR A 99 14.13 30.26 -26.75
N PRO A 100 15.36 29.74 -26.92
CA PRO A 100 15.68 28.38 -26.50
C PRO A 100 15.62 28.20 -24.98
N ALA A 101 16.01 29.21 -24.20
CA ALA A 101 15.89 29.18 -22.74
C ALA A 101 14.42 29.10 -22.29
N PHE A 102 13.54 29.91 -22.89
CA PHE A 102 12.11 29.89 -22.62
C PHE A 102 11.50 28.52 -22.90
N THR A 103 11.80 27.93 -24.06
CA THR A 103 11.35 26.59 -24.44
C THR A 103 11.75 25.55 -23.39
N LEU A 104 13.00 25.63 -22.92
CA LEU A 104 13.52 24.73 -21.90
C LEU A 104 12.90 24.98 -20.51
N PHE A 105 12.59 26.23 -20.16
CA PHE A 105 11.87 26.55 -18.92
C PHE A 105 10.44 26.01 -18.93
N ILE A 106 9.76 25.98 -20.08
CA ILE A 106 8.47 25.31 -20.23
C ILE A 106 8.61 23.79 -20.01
N ILE A 107 9.66 23.17 -20.57
CA ILE A 107 9.95 21.74 -20.33
C ILE A 107 10.18 21.47 -18.83
N PHE A 108 10.95 22.33 -18.16
CA PHE A 108 11.15 22.24 -16.71
C PHE A 108 9.87 22.44 -15.91
N LEU A 109 8.98 23.34 -16.33
CA LEU A 109 7.67 23.54 -15.71
C LEU A 109 6.82 22.27 -15.80
N ILE A 110 6.77 21.64 -16.98
CA ILE A 110 6.08 20.37 -17.19
C ILE A 110 6.68 19.27 -16.30
N PHE A 111 8.01 19.19 -16.24
CA PHE A 111 8.71 18.22 -15.41
C PHE A 111 8.39 18.39 -13.91
N VAL A 112 8.43 19.62 -13.39
CA VAL A 112 8.09 19.91 -11.99
C VAL A 112 6.61 19.63 -11.72
N ALA A 113 5.71 19.95 -12.65
CA ALA A 113 4.29 19.61 -12.51
C ALA A 113 4.08 18.09 -12.42
N LEU A 114 4.68 17.31 -13.33
CA LEU A 114 4.61 15.85 -13.30
C LEU A 114 5.20 15.28 -12.00
N SER A 115 6.31 15.86 -11.54
CA SER A 115 6.95 15.46 -10.29
C SER A 115 6.02 15.68 -9.09
N GLU A 116 5.44 16.87 -8.96
CA GLU A 116 4.59 17.27 -7.84
C GLU A 116 3.27 16.50 -7.78
N PHE A 117 2.67 16.17 -8.94
CA PHE A 117 1.38 15.49 -9.00
C PHE A 117 1.47 13.96 -8.97
N PHE A 118 2.58 13.37 -9.46
CA PHE A 118 2.69 11.92 -9.65
C PHE A 118 3.93 11.30 -9.01
N ILE A 119 5.13 11.81 -9.31
CA ILE A 119 6.39 11.16 -8.92
C ILE A 119 6.61 11.25 -7.41
N ASN A 120 6.45 12.44 -6.82
CA ASN A 120 6.64 12.65 -5.37
C ASN A 120 5.68 11.78 -4.53
N PRO A 121 4.37 11.72 -4.81
CA PRO A 121 3.47 10.78 -4.14
C PRO A 121 3.88 9.32 -4.28
N PHE A 122 4.26 8.90 -5.48
CA PHE A 122 4.71 7.53 -5.73
C PHE A 122 5.97 7.17 -4.93
N LEU A 123 6.99 8.03 -4.94
CA LEU A 123 8.22 7.82 -4.19
C LEU A 123 7.97 7.82 -2.69
N THR A 124 7.07 8.67 -2.19
CA THR A 124 6.71 8.69 -0.76
C THR A 124 6.07 7.36 -0.34
N ARG A 125 5.18 6.78 -1.14
CA ARG A 125 4.62 5.45 -0.87
C ARG A 125 5.67 4.36 -0.89
N LYS A 126 6.56 4.42 -1.89
CA LYS A 126 7.67 3.47 -2.01
C LYS A 126 8.56 3.56 -0.76
N LEU A 127 8.86 4.77 -0.27
CA LEU A 127 9.62 4.97 0.96
C LEU A 127 8.95 4.31 2.17
N GLU A 128 7.66 4.59 2.40
CA GLU A 128 6.92 4.01 3.53
C GLU A 128 6.81 2.49 3.45
N TYR A 129 6.65 1.94 2.23
CA TYR A 129 6.70 0.50 2.00
C TYR A 129 8.07 -0.11 2.38
N GLN A 130 9.17 0.54 1.98
CA GLN A 130 10.53 0.08 2.33
C GLN A 130 10.81 0.16 3.83
N LYS A 131 10.38 1.24 4.50
CA LYS A 131 10.46 1.35 5.98
C LYS A 131 9.68 0.22 6.65
N ARG A 132 8.48 -0.10 6.15
CA ARG A 132 7.67 -1.21 6.67
C ARG A 132 8.36 -2.56 6.52
N LEU A 133 8.93 -2.85 5.34
CA LEU A 133 9.69 -4.09 5.11
C LEU A 133 10.89 -4.19 6.05
N SER A 134 11.64 -3.10 6.21
CA SER A 134 12.74 -3.02 7.14
C SER A 134 12.31 -3.33 8.59
N ASN A 135 11.24 -2.71 9.06
CA ASN A 135 10.72 -2.94 10.42
C ASN A 135 10.25 -4.38 10.61
N LEU A 136 9.61 -4.96 9.57
CA LEU A 136 9.16 -6.34 9.59
C LEU A 136 10.35 -7.32 9.61
N ALA A 137 11.42 -7.04 8.86
CA ALA A 137 12.65 -7.84 8.87
C ALA A 137 13.27 -7.89 10.28
N ASN A 138 13.48 -6.72 10.90
CA ASN A 138 14.00 -6.62 12.27
C ASN A 138 13.11 -7.34 13.28
N ALA A 139 11.80 -7.10 13.24
CA ALA A 139 10.86 -7.74 14.15
C ALA A 139 10.85 -9.27 13.97
N SER A 140 11.04 -9.75 12.74
CA SER A 140 11.10 -11.19 12.45
C SER A 140 12.35 -11.82 13.06
N LEU A 141 13.52 -11.20 12.90
CA LEU A 141 14.77 -11.69 13.51
C LEU A 141 14.68 -11.70 15.05
N GLN A 142 14.19 -10.62 15.65
CA GLN A 142 13.96 -10.55 17.09
C GLN A 142 12.97 -11.64 17.58
N LYS A 143 11.93 -11.90 16.78
CA LYS A 143 10.95 -12.94 17.07
C LYS A 143 11.54 -14.35 16.98
N ILE A 144 12.38 -14.62 15.98
CA ILE A 144 13.10 -15.89 15.81
C ILE A 144 13.97 -16.17 17.04
N GLU A 145 14.82 -15.23 17.44
CA GLU A 145 15.70 -15.41 18.60
C GLU A 145 14.90 -15.60 19.90
N LYS A 146 13.85 -14.78 20.10
CA LYS A 146 12.98 -14.91 21.27
C LYS A 146 12.27 -16.26 21.32
N ASP A 147 11.74 -16.74 20.20
CA ASP A 147 11.01 -18.02 20.17
C ASP A 147 11.96 -19.22 20.26
N LYS A 148 13.16 -19.12 19.67
CA LYS A 148 14.27 -20.08 19.83
C LYS A 148 14.67 -20.21 21.31
N HIS A 149 14.92 -19.10 22.01
CA HIS A 149 15.23 -19.10 23.44
C HIS A 149 14.11 -19.74 24.28
N ASN A 150 12.85 -19.50 23.91
CA ASN A 150 11.69 -20.06 24.59
C ASN A 150 11.32 -21.48 24.13
N LYS A 151 12.17 -22.15 23.32
CA LYS A 151 11.95 -23.50 22.74
C LYS A 151 10.66 -23.63 21.92
N LYS A 152 10.15 -22.52 21.38
CA LYS A 152 8.95 -22.42 20.52
C LYS A 152 9.36 -22.49 19.05
N TYR A 153 9.90 -23.64 18.64
CA TYR A 153 10.55 -23.79 17.33
C TYR A 153 9.59 -23.65 16.14
N ASN A 154 8.33 -24.07 16.28
CA ASN A 154 7.34 -23.93 15.21
C ASN A 154 7.01 -22.46 14.93
N GLU A 155 6.91 -21.65 15.98
CA GLU A 155 6.71 -20.21 15.93
C GLU A 155 7.94 -19.50 15.36
N ALA A 156 9.14 -19.91 15.77
CA ALA A 156 10.39 -19.42 15.19
C ALA A 156 10.49 -19.70 13.68
N ILE A 157 10.12 -20.92 13.24
CA ILE A 157 10.07 -21.28 11.81
C ILE A 157 9.05 -20.42 11.06
N PHE A 158 7.90 -20.11 11.67
CA PHE A 158 6.93 -19.20 11.06
C PHE A 158 7.49 -17.79 10.88
N ALA A 159 8.16 -17.24 11.91
CA ALA A 159 8.83 -15.94 11.82
C ALA A 159 9.96 -15.95 10.77
N LEU A 160 10.71 -17.06 10.63
CA LEU A 160 11.70 -17.23 9.57
C LEU A 160 11.06 -17.21 8.18
N LYS A 161 9.90 -17.86 7.97
CA LYS A 161 9.17 -17.77 6.69
C LYS A 161 8.71 -16.35 6.36
N VAL A 162 8.41 -15.56 7.38
CA VAL A 162 8.05 -14.14 7.21
C VAL A 162 9.29 -13.36 6.79
N TYR A 163 10.42 -13.59 7.46
CA TYR A 163 11.72 -12.99 7.12
C TYR A 163 12.17 -13.35 5.70
N GLU A 164 12.10 -14.62 5.32
CA GLU A 164 12.42 -15.15 3.99
C GLU A 164 11.61 -14.47 2.88
N LYS A 165 10.34 -14.13 3.14
CA LYS A 165 9.52 -13.36 2.18
C LYS A 165 9.91 -11.89 2.07
N VAL A 166 10.52 -11.32 3.10
CA VAL A 166 10.91 -9.90 3.13
C VAL A 166 12.30 -9.71 2.52
N ASN A 167 13.24 -10.60 2.82
CA ASN A 167 14.63 -10.53 2.34
C ASN A 167 15.09 -11.90 1.81
N PRO A 168 14.58 -12.35 0.65
CA PRO A 168 14.82 -13.71 0.15
C PRO A 168 16.30 -14.00 -0.18
N ASP A 169 17.08 -12.96 -0.49
CA ASP A 169 18.47 -13.08 -0.92
C ASP A 169 19.47 -13.13 0.24
N ASP A 170 19.00 -13.18 1.49
CA ASP A 170 19.87 -13.26 2.66
C ASP A 170 20.51 -14.66 2.77
N PRO A 171 21.84 -14.80 2.68
CA PRO A 171 22.52 -16.09 2.82
C PRO A 171 22.26 -16.75 4.18
N GLU A 172 21.93 -15.97 5.22
CA GLU A 172 21.66 -16.46 6.57
C GLU A 172 20.38 -17.29 6.70
N ILE A 173 19.42 -17.12 5.78
CA ILE A 173 18.15 -17.87 5.81
C ILE A 173 18.40 -19.38 5.79
N SER A 174 19.28 -19.85 4.91
CA SER A 174 19.58 -21.28 4.77
C SER A 174 20.28 -21.85 6.01
N ARG A 175 21.06 -21.03 6.72
CA ARG A 175 21.70 -21.41 7.98
C ARG A 175 20.65 -21.51 9.10
N LEU A 176 19.87 -20.45 9.32
CA LEU A 176 18.82 -20.38 10.36
C LEU A 176 17.76 -21.47 10.17
N LYS A 177 17.38 -21.76 8.91
CA LYS A 177 16.41 -22.81 8.58
C LYS A 177 16.90 -24.20 8.97
N ARG A 178 18.17 -24.51 8.70
CA ARG A 178 18.79 -25.78 9.10
C ARG A 178 18.86 -25.88 10.61
N GLU A 179 19.36 -24.85 11.28
CA GLU A 179 19.47 -24.78 12.74
C GLU A 179 18.12 -25.03 13.44
N LEU A 180 17.06 -24.28 13.06
CA LEU A 180 15.74 -24.43 13.64
C LEU A 180 15.12 -25.81 13.39
N ASN A 181 15.34 -26.40 12.20
CA ASN A 181 14.86 -27.75 11.90
C ASN A 181 15.57 -28.81 12.74
N THR A 182 16.89 -28.70 12.94
CA THR A 182 17.65 -29.59 13.82
C THR A 182 17.16 -29.50 15.26
N LEU A 183 16.97 -28.27 15.78
CA LEU A 183 16.45 -28.03 17.13
C LEU A 183 15.03 -28.59 17.31
N LEU A 184 14.18 -28.44 16.29
CA LEU A 184 12.84 -29.01 16.29
C LEU A 184 12.89 -30.54 16.31
N GLN A 185 13.73 -31.17 15.48
CA GLN A 185 13.92 -32.62 15.43
C GLN A 185 14.36 -33.18 16.78
N GLN A 186 15.41 -32.61 17.37
CA GLN A 186 15.91 -32.99 18.70
C GLN A 186 14.81 -32.87 19.77
N ALA A 187 14.01 -31.80 19.75
CA ALA A 187 12.91 -31.62 20.69
C ALA A 187 11.78 -32.65 20.52
N THR A 188 11.47 -33.05 19.28
CA THR A 188 10.50 -34.12 18.99
C THR A 188 11.01 -35.53 19.28
N GLU A 189 12.32 -35.77 19.20
CA GLU A 189 12.92 -37.07 19.54
C GLU A 189 12.91 -37.33 21.05
N ILE A 190 13.16 -36.29 21.86
CA ILE A 190 13.12 -36.36 23.34
C ILE A 190 11.70 -36.65 23.87
N THR A 191 10.64 -36.34 23.11
CA THR A 191 9.25 -36.53 23.52
C THR A 191 8.58 -37.81 22.98
N ARG A 192 9.28 -38.61 22.16
CA ARG A 192 8.75 -39.89 21.65
C ARG A 192 9.05 -41.05 22.60
N LYS A 193 8.05 -41.47 23.39
CA LYS A 193 7.93 -42.90 23.77
C LYS A 193 7.71 -43.72 22.49
N PRO A 194 8.25 -44.97 22.39
CA PRO A 194 8.21 -45.74 21.16
C PRO A 194 6.76 -46.08 20.83
N ALA A 195 6.20 -45.42 19.82
CA ALA A 195 4.95 -45.83 19.22
C ALA A 195 5.23 -47.05 18.35
N VAL A 196 4.48 -48.12 18.63
CA VAL A 196 4.41 -49.36 17.85
C VAL A 196 4.32 -49.03 16.36
N LYS A 197 5.20 -49.66 15.58
CA LYS A 197 5.15 -49.70 14.12
C LYS A 197 3.76 -50.18 13.70
N ASN A 198 2.93 -49.28 13.18
CA ASN A 198 1.83 -49.70 12.31
C ASN A 198 2.39 -49.79 10.89
N GLU A 199 2.33 -51.00 10.37
CA GLU A 199 2.80 -51.41 9.07
C GLU A 199 2.08 -50.66 7.93
N ASN A 200 2.88 -50.27 6.95
CA ASN A 200 2.58 -50.13 5.53
C ASN A 200 1.10 -50.21 5.11
N ILE A 201 0.44 -49.06 4.99
CA ILE A 201 -0.69 -48.92 4.06
C ILE A 201 -0.10 -48.49 2.71
N LYS A 202 0.02 -49.44 1.79
CA LYS A 202 0.32 -49.21 0.37
C LYS A 202 -0.62 -48.13 -0.18
N LYS A 203 -0.04 -47.03 -0.67
CA LYS A 203 -0.74 -46.08 -1.55
C LYS A 203 -0.90 -46.73 -2.92
N GLU A 204 -2.06 -47.33 -3.17
CA GLU A 204 -2.46 -47.76 -4.50
C GLU A 204 -3.07 -46.60 -5.33
N PRO A 205 -3.06 -46.70 -6.68
CA PRO A 205 -3.39 -45.60 -7.59
C PRO A 205 -4.88 -45.23 -7.65
N LEU A 206 -5.16 -44.01 -8.12
CA LEU A 206 -6.48 -43.39 -8.20
C LEU A 206 -7.41 -44.07 -9.23
N ILE A 207 -8.17 -45.09 -8.79
CA ILE A 207 -9.32 -45.65 -9.52
C ILE A 207 -10.56 -44.77 -9.27
N GLY A 208 -11.35 -44.49 -10.32
CA GLY A 208 -12.46 -43.51 -10.33
C GLY A 208 -13.61 -43.77 -9.33
N PHE A 209 -14.42 -42.73 -9.06
CA PHE A 209 -15.48 -42.75 -8.03
C PHE A 209 -16.47 -43.92 -8.18
N TYR A 210 -16.87 -44.29 -9.40
CA TYR A 210 -17.77 -45.43 -9.64
C TYR A 210 -17.12 -46.77 -9.22
N ALA A 211 -15.88 -47.02 -9.65
CA ALA A 211 -15.18 -48.26 -9.34
C ALA A 211 -14.87 -48.39 -7.83
N ARG A 212 -14.56 -47.27 -7.15
CA ARG A 212 -14.46 -47.26 -5.68
C ARG A 212 -15.79 -47.56 -5.00
N GLY A 213 -16.88 -46.94 -5.46
CA GLY A 213 -18.19 -47.19 -4.87
C GLY A 213 -18.65 -48.63 -5.09
N LYS A 214 -18.29 -49.24 -6.22
CA LYS A 214 -18.57 -50.66 -6.50
C LYS A 214 -17.74 -51.58 -5.61
N ALA A 215 -16.44 -51.34 -5.50
CA ALA A 215 -15.56 -52.12 -4.63
C ALA A 215 -15.98 -52.05 -3.16
N GLU A 216 -16.37 -50.87 -2.66
CA GLU A 216 -16.86 -50.72 -1.28
C GLU A 216 -18.24 -51.34 -1.08
N TYR A 217 -19.08 -51.37 -2.12
CA TYR A 217 -20.36 -52.09 -2.07
C TYR A 217 -20.15 -53.59 -1.95
N GLU A 218 -19.19 -54.15 -2.71
CA GLU A 218 -18.84 -55.58 -2.69
C GLU A 218 -18.16 -55.99 -1.37
N LYS A 219 -17.38 -55.10 -0.75
CA LYS A 219 -16.80 -55.31 0.59
C LYS A 219 -17.82 -55.21 1.74
N GLY A 220 -19.09 -54.93 1.45
CA GLY A 220 -20.12 -54.72 2.46
C GLY A 220 -20.05 -53.37 3.17
N ASN A 221 -19.16 -52.47 2.75
CA ASN A 221 -19.05 -51.10 3.26
C ASN A 221 -20.07 -50.18 2.58
N TYR A 222 -21.36 -50.52 2.73
CA TYR A 222 -22.46 -49.89 1.98
C TYR A 222 -22.55 -48.36 2.15
N TYR A 223 -22.04 -47.81 3.26
CA TYR A 223 -21.98 -46.37 3.49
C TYR A 223 -20.89 -45.66 2.68
N LEU A 224 -19.70 -46.24 2.64
CA LEU A 224 -18.60 -45.70 1.84
C LEU A 224 -18.88 -45.88 0.34
N ALA A 225 -19.57 -46.97 0.00
CA ALA A 225 -20.13 -47.19 -1.33
C ALA A 225 -21.11 -46.08 -1.73
N LEU A 226 -22.01 -45.66 -0.83
CA LEU A 226 -22.99 -44.61 -1.11
C LEU A 226 -22.31 -43.27 -1.39
N TYR A 227 -21.33 -42.89 -0.56
CA TYR A 227 -20.52 -41.67 -0.75
C TYR A 227 -19.87 -41.61 -2.14
N TYR A 228 -19.20 -42.69 -2.53
CA TYR A 228 -18.54 -42.75 -3.83
C TYR A 228 -19.53 -42.79 -5.00
N MET A 229 -20.68 -43.44 -4.83
CA MET A 229 -21.74 -43.48 -5.83
C MET A 229 -22.45 -42.13 -6.01
N GLU A 230 -22.62 -41.32 -4.95
CA GLU A 230 -23.17 -39.95 -5.06
C GLU A 230 -22.26 -39.03 -5.89
N ARG A 231 -20.94 -39.15 -5.73
CA ARG A 231 -19.97 -38.39 -6.54
C ARG A 231 -19.89 -38.89 -7.97
N ALA A 232 -19.95 -40.20 -8.18
CA ALA A 232 -20.04 -40.78 -9.51
C ALA A 232 -21.29 -40.29 -10.25
N LEU A 233 -22.44 -40.21 -9.56
CA LEU A 233 -23.70 -39.74 -10.13
C LEU A 233 -23.71 -38.22 -10.38
N LYS A 234 -23.08 -37.42 -9.53
CA LYS A 234 -22.92 -35.96 -9.76
C LYS A 234 -22.07 -35.66 -11.01
N LEU A 235 -21.06 -36.50 -11.30
CA LEU A 235 -20.15 -36.34 -12.45
C LEU A 235 -20.71 -36.92 -13.76
N HIS A 236 -21.49 -38.00 -13.69
CA HIS A 236 -22.06 -38.68 -14.85
C HIS A 236 -23.56 -38.92 -14.64
N ARG A 237 -24.34 -37.84 -14.69
CA ARG A 237 -25.78 -37.85 -14.37
C ARG A 237 -26.62 -38.74 -15.28
N ASP A 238 -26.16 -38.99 -16.50
CA ASP A 238 -26.91 -39.72 -17.53
C ASP A 238 -26.52 -41.21 -17.61
N ASN A 239 -25.57 -41.66 -16.78
CA ASN A 239 -25.13 -43.06 -16.79
C ASN A 239 -26.08 -43.95 -15.97
N GLU A 240 -26.84 -44.78 -16.67
CA GLU A 240 -27.83 -45.71 -16.08
C GLU A 240 -27.21 -46.78 -15.17
N GLU A 241 -25.96 -47.17 -15.40
CA GLU A 241 -25.27 -48.15 -14.57
C GLU A 241 -24.90 -47.57 -13.20
N ILE A 242 -24.44 -46.32 -13.19
CA ILE A 242 -24.16 -45.57 -11.95
C ILE A 242 -25.45 -45.33 -11.17
N LYS A 243 -26.55 -44.95 -11.84
CA LYS A 243 -27.87 -44.80 -11.21
C LYS A 243 -28.34 -46.12 -10.57
N LYS A 244 -28.29 -47.22 -11.31
CA LYS A 244 -28.72 -48.54 -10.82
C LYS A 244 -27.95 -48.96 -9.57
N LEU A 245 -26.62 -48.82 -9.59
CA LEU A 245 -25.79 -49.18 -8.44
C LEU A 245 -26.00 -48.20 -7.28
N TYR A 246 -26.11 -46.88 -7.53
CA TYR A 246 -26.48 -45.88 -6.53
C TYR A 246 -27.80 -46.23 -5.81
N TYR A 247 -28.87 -46.51 -6.54
CA TYR A 247 -30.17 -46.86 -5.93
C TYR A 247 -30.15 -48.21 -5.22
N ARG A 248 -29.31 -49.15 -5.67
CA ARG A 248 -29.12 -50.45 -5.00
C ARG A 248 -28.37 -50.29 -3.68
N VAL A 249 -27.29 -49.50 -3.69
CA VAL A 249 -26.52 -49.12 -2.50
C VAL A 249 -27.42 -48.36 -1.51
N LYS A 250 -28.19 -47.38 -2.00
CA LYS A 250 -29.15 -46.59 -1.20
C LYS A 250 -30.22 -47.48 -0.56
N ARG A 251 -30.79 -48.44 -1.31
CA ARG A 251 -31.75 -49.42 -0.75
C ARG A 251 -31.11 -50.34 0.27
N LYS A 252 -29.88 -50.79 0.05
CA LYS A 252 -29.18 -51.67 1.00
C LYS A 252 -28.87 -50.94 2.30
N VAL A 253 -28.39 -49.70 2.22
CA VAL A 253 -28.26 -48.78 3.35
C VAL A 253 -29.61 -48.61 4.06
N ASN A 254 -30.70 -48.41 3.32
CA ASN A 254 -32.04 -48.26 3.92
C ASN A 254 -32.57 -49.54 4.57
N SER A 255 -32.28 -50.73 4.03
CA SER A 255 -32.72 -52.02 4.59
C SER A 255 -31.99 -52.38 5.89
N LEU A 256 -30.74 -51.94 6.04
CA LEU A 256 -29.97 -52.08 7.27
C LEU A 256 -30.49 -51.17 8.40
N LEU A 257 -31.47 -50.31 8.15
CA LEU A 257 -32.15 -49.48 9.15
C LEU A 257 -33.30 -50.20 9.89
N GLY A 258 -33.65 -51.43 9.50
CA GLY A 258 -34.87 -52.14 9.95
C GLY A 258 -34.73 -53.17 11.07
N ALA A 259 -33.53 -53.61 11.43
CA ALA A 259 -33.25 -54.43 12.62
C ALA A 259 -32.42 -53.58 13.58
N LEU A 260 -32.77 -53.50 14.87
CA LEU A 260 -32.18 -52.53 15.80
C LEU A 260 -31.66 -53.16 17.10
N THR A 261 -30.34 -53.09 17.26
CA THR A 261 -29.51 -53.20 18.45
C THR A 261 -28.96 -51.81 18.80
N ILE A 262 -28.43 -51.63 20.01
CA ILE A 262 -27.94 -50.33 20.54
C ILE A 262 -26.86 -49.66 19.63
N LYS A 263 -26.10 -50.43 18.84
CA LYS A 263 -25.16 -49.91 17.82
C LYS A 263 -25.85 -49.35 16.57
N GLU A 264 -27.04 -49.83 16.22
CA GLU A 264 -27.79 -49.44 15.01
C GLU A 264 -28.54 -48.12 15.21
N GLU A 265 -28.92 -47.76 16.44
CA GLU A 265 -29.53 -46.46 16.73
C GLU A 265 -28.52 -45.30 16.61
N GLU A 266 -27.26 -45.52 17.03
CA GLU A 266 -26.18 -44.57 16.79
C GLU A 266 -25.85 -44.41 15.31
N LEU A 267 -25.91 -45.50 14.54
CA LEU A 267 -25.69 -45.50 13.09
C LEU A 267 -26.80 -44.74 12.35
N LYS A 268 -28.07 -44.96 12.72
CA LYS A 268 -29.22 -44.21 12.21
C LYS A 268 -29.09 -42.71 12.50
N ARG A 269 -28.70 -42.34 13.73
CA ARG A 269 -28.45 -40.93 14.10
C ARG A 269 -27.30 -40.31 13.31
N LEU A 270 -26.24 -41.08 13.03
CA LEU A 270 -25.11 -40.65 12.20
C LEU A 270 -25.57 -40.34 10.76
N ILE A 271 -26.32 -41.25 10.13
CA ILE A 271 -26.81 -41.08 8.75
C ILE A 271 -27.72 -39.86 8.65
N GLN A 272 -28.70 -39.73 9.54
CA GLN A 272 -29.60 -38.57 9.55
C GLN A 272 -28.86 -37.25 9.74
N LYS A 273 -27.84 -37.21 10.61
CA LYS A 273 -26.99 -36.02 10.74
C LYS A 273 -26.18 -35.75 9.48
N LYS A 274 -25.63 -36.77 8.82
CA LYS A 274 -24.91 -36.61 7.54
C LYS A 274 -25.82 -36.04 6.46
N GLU A 275 -27.00 -36.60 6.26
CA GLU A 275 -27.97 -36.11 5.25
C GLU A 275 -28.36 -34.65 5.50
N ARG A 276 -28.62 -34.28 6.76
CA ARG A 276 -28.88 -32.87 7.12
C ARG A 276 -27.69 -31.96 6.81
N GLY A 277 -26.47 -32.42 7.07
CA GLY A 277 -25.25 -31.69 6.74
C GLY A 277 -25.04 -31.50 5.24
N ILE A 278 -25.28 -32.56 4.45
CA ILE A 278 -25.19 -32.53 2.97
C ILE A 278 -26.25 -31.60 2.40
N THR A 279 -27.49 -31.70 2.87
CA THR A 279 -28.60 -30.82 2.46
C THR A 279 -28.27 -29.36 2.75
N ALA A 280 -27.67 -29.06 3.90
CA ALA A 280 -27.23 -27.71 4.23
C ALA A 280 -26.10 -27.21 3.30
N LEU A 281 -25.16 -28.07 2.90
CA LEU A 281 -24.13 -27.75 1.90
C LEU A 281 -24.74 -27.44 0.53
N ASP A 282 -25.62 -28.32 0.04
CA ASP A 282 -26.27 -28.16 -1.27
C ASP A 282 -27.14 -26.87 -1.31
N ASN A 283 -27.76 -26.50 -0.18
CA ASN A 283 -28.51 -25.25 -0.02
C ASN A 283 -27.63 -24.01 0.24
N LYS A 284 -26.29 -24.14 0.20
CA LYS A 284 -25.31 -23.08 0.50
C LYS A 284 -25.39 -22.51 1.94
N ASP A 285 -26.04 -23.20 2.87
CA ASP A 285 -26.01 -22.87 4.30
C ASP A 285 -24.75 -23.47 4.96
N TYR A 286 -23.60 -22.91 4.59
CA TYR A 286 -22.31 -23.42 5.00
C TYR A 286 -22.10 -23.40 6.51
N TYR A 287 -22.68 -22.45 7.24
CA TYR A 287 -22.58 -22.36 8.70
C TYR A 287 -23.27 -23.53 9.40
N THR A 288 -24.47 -23.90 8.95
CA THR A 288 -25.19 -25.07 9.48
C THR A 288 -24.46 -26.36 9.12
N ALA A 289 -24.02 -26.51 7.87
CA ALA A 289 -23.22 -27.64 7.43
C ALA A 289 -21.94 -27.81 8.26
N TYR A 290 -21.18 -26.74 8.46
CA TYR A 290 -19.95 -26.76 9.25
C TYR A 290 -20.21 -27.19 10.69
N LYS A 291 -21.27 -26.68 11.33
CA LYS A 291 -21.62 -27.07 12.70
C LYS A 291 -21.88 -28.59 12.77
N ILE A 292 -22.68 -29.11 11.86
CA ILE A 292 -23.02 -30.54 11.78
C ILE A 292 -21.76 -31.38 11.55
N PHE A 293 -20.96 -31.05 10.53
CA PHE A 293 -19.76 -31.83 10.20
C PHE A 293 -18.65 -31.68 11.23
N LYS A 294 -18.57 -30.57 11.96
CA LYS A 294 -17.64 -30.40 13.08
C LYS A 294 -17.99 -31.35 14.22
N GLU A 295 -19.26 -31.39 14.65
CA GLU A 295 -19.74 -32.33 15.67
C GLU A 295 -19.47 -33.79 15.24
N LEU A 296 -19.79 -34.10 13.99
CA LEU A 296 -19.58 -35.42 13.42
C LEU A 296 -18.09 -35.81 13.35
N LYS A 297 -17.20 -34.88 12.98
CA LYS A 297 -15.75 -35.11 12.95
C LYS A 297 -15.18 -35.34 14.35
N THR A 298 -15.69 -34.65 15.36
CA THR A 298 -15.27 -34.88 16.75
C THR A 298 -15.70 -36.26 17.24
N LYS A 299 -16.92 -36.71 16.89
CA LYS A 299 -17.43 -38.02 17.32
C LYS A 299 -16.87 -39.19 16.47
N TYR A 300 -16.57 -38.96 15.19
CA TYR A 300 -16.12 -39.97 14.23
C TYR A 300 -14.92 -39.47 13.39
N PRO A 301 -13.74 -39.27 13.99
CA PRO A 301 -12.59 -38.63 13.33
C PRO A 301 -12.00 -39.43 12.17
N ASN A 302 -12.19 -40.75 12.17
CA ASN A 302 -11.58 -41.67 11.19
C ASN A 302 -12.41 -41.82 9.90
N LEU A 303 -13.62 -41.24 9.84
CA LEU A 303 -14.46 -41.30 8.64
C LEU A 303 -14.03 -40.23 7.63
N GLU A 304 -13.47 -40.68 6.51
CA GLU A 304 -12.89 -39.82 5.47
C GLU A 304 -13.94 -38.88 4.83
N ASP A 305 -15.16 -39.35 4.62
CA ASP A 305 -16.23 -38.56 3.99
C ASP A 305 -16.66 -37.36 4.86
N ILE A 306 -16.79 -37.55 6.17
CA ILE A 306 -17.05 -36.48 7.14
C ILE A 306 -15.92 -35.45 7.10
N ASN A 307 -14.68 -35.89 7.00
CA ASN A 307 -13.53 -35.00 6.90
C ASN A 307 -13.55 -34.16 5.62
N LEU A 308 -13.96 -34.75 4.49
CA LEU A 308 -14.07 -34.06 3.21
C LEU A 308 -15.21 -33.02 3.25
N TYR A 309 -16.40 -33.40 3.74
CA TYR A 309 -17.51 -32.46 3.88
C TYR A 309 -17.23 -31.34 4.89
N PHE A 310 -16.55 -31.65 5.99
CA PHE A 310 -16.09 -30.66 6.95
C PHE A 310 -15.17 -29.63 6.30
N LYS A 311 -14.14 -30.08 5.55
CA LYS A 311 -13.18 -29.21 4.86
C LYS A 311 -13.88 -28.35 3.79
N GLU A 312 -14.86 -28.90 3.08
CA GLU A 312 -15.63 -28.17 2.08
C GLU A 312 -16.49 -27.07 2.71
N ALA A 313 -17.23 -27.39 3.78
CA ALA A 313 -18.01 -26.41 4.53
C ALA A 313 -17.11 -25.31 5.13
N GLU A 314 -15.97 -25.71 5.73
CA GLU A 314 -14.98 -24.80 6.30
C GLU A 314 -14.41 -23.86 5.24
N LYS A 315 -13.97 -24.38 4.09
CA LYS A 315 -13.42 -23.58 2.98
C LYS A 315 -14.41 -22.51 2.52
N ASN A 316 -15.68 -22.86 2.36
CA ASN A 316 -16.71 -21.90 1.92
C ASN A 316 -17.04 -20.85 2.98
N ILE A 317 -17.05 -21.20 4.28
CA ILE A 317 -17.21 -20.21 5.35
C ILE A 317 -16.03 -19.24 5.37
N LEU A 318 -14.79 -19.75 5.25
CA LEU A 318 -13.58 -18.94 5.33
C LEU A 318 -13.40 -17.93 4.19
N GLN A 319 -14.20 -18.01 3.12
CA GLN A 319 -14.28 -16.95 2.11
C GLN A 319 -14.94 -15.68 2.67
N ASN A 320 -15.86 -15.83 3.63
CA ASN A 320 -16.67 -14.74 4.18
C ASN A 320 -16.43 -14.52 5.68
N ASP A 321 -15.53 -15.30 6.28
CA ASP A 321 -15.28 -15.34 7.71
C ASP A 321 -13.84 -15.76 8.02
N TYR A 322 -13.45 -15.73 9.30
CA TYR A 322 -12.07 -16.06 9.68
C TYR A 322 -11.93 -16.65 11.09
N TYR A 323 -10.81 -17.33 11.32
CA TYR A 323 -10.39 -17.81 12.64
C TYR A 323 -9.53 -16.76 13.34
N THR A 324 -9.74 -16.53 14.64
CA THR A 324 -8.92 -15.55 15.39
C THR A 324 -7.50 -16.05 15.61
N THR A 325 -7.27 -17.36 15.56
CA THR A 325 -5.93 -17.97 15.70
C THR A 325 -4.99 -17.59 14.58
N GLU A 326 -5.48 -17.23 13.39
CA GLU A 326 -4.62 -16.70 12.32
C GLU A 326 -4.09 -15.29 12.68
N LEU A 327 -4.93 -14.45 13.31
CA LEU A 327 -4.53 -13.12 13.78
C LEU A 327 -3.58 -13.21 14.98
N GLU A 328 -3.77 -14.17 15.87
CA GLU A 328 -2.87 -14.40 17.01
C GLU A 328 -1.44 -14.71 16.54
N LYS A 329 -1.29 -15.51 15.48
CA LYS A 329 0.02 -15.88 14.92
C LYS A 329 0.78 -14.72 14.31
N ILE A 330 0.09 -13.71 13.80
CA ILE A 330 0.70 -12.54 13.13
C ILE A 330 0.71 -11.29 14.03
N ALA A 331 0.14 -11.36 15.24
CA ALA A 331 0.00 -10.23 16.15
C ALA A 331 1.34 -9.61 16.59
N TRP A 332 2.47 -10.34 16.47
CA TRP A 332 3.80 -9.82 16.80
C TRP A 332 4.37 -8.91 15.69
N MET A 333 3.84 -8.97 14.47
CA MET A 333 4.34 -8.17 13.36
C MET A 333 4.09 -6.67 13.61
N PRO A 334 5.00 -5.80 13.15
CA PRO A 334 4.77 -4.36 13.16
C PRO A 334 3.62 -4.00 12.22
N GLY A 335 2.93 -2.91 12.54
CA GLY A 335 1.79 -2.43 11.80
C GLY A 335 1.58 -0.93 12.02
N TYR A 336 0.51 -0.41 11.45
CA TYR A 336 0.08 0.97 11.70
C TYR A 336 -0.68 1.03 13.02
N SER A 337 -0.27 1.91 13.91
CA SER A 337 -0.86 2.06 15.24
C SER A 337 -1.79 3.28 15.31
N ASN A 338 -2.70 3.28 16.29
CA ASN A 338 -3.54 4.43 16.63
C ASN A 338 -4.33 4.98 15.44
N ILE A 339 -5.08 4.10 14.76
CA ILE A 339 -5.92 4.49 13.63
C ILE A 339 -7.28 4.87 14.16
N ILE A 340 -7.74 6.07 13.80
CA ILE A 340 -9.01 6.65 14.24
C ILE A 340 -9.77 7.08 13.00
N PHE A 341 -11.00 6.59 12.84
CA PHE A 341 -11.84 6.94 11.69
C PHE A 341 -13.33 6.75 11.96
N ILE A 342 -14.16 7.46 11.21
CA ILE A 342 -15.61 7.33 11.23
C ILE A 342 -16.04 6.36 10.12
N ASP A 343 -16.97 5.45 10.44
CA ASP A 343 -17.57 4.54 9.47
C ASP A 343 -18.92 5.04 8.93
N THR A 344 -19.41 4.40 7.87
CA THR A 344 -20.71 4.73 7.25
C THR A 344 -21.91 4.47 8.18
N SER A 345 -21.70 3.69 9.23
CA SER A 345 -22.72 3.37 10.24
C SER A 345 -22.78 4.42 11.36
N GLY A 346 -21.94 5.47 11.32
CA GLY A 346 -21.93 6.55 12.30
C GLY A 346 -21.21 6.19 13.60
N TYR A 347 -20.26 5.26 13.56
CA TYR A 347 -19.37 4.98 14.68
C TYR A 347 -18.00 5.61 14.47
N LEU A 348 -17.44 6.16 15.54
CA LEU A 348 -16.02 6.43 15.67
C LEU A 348 -15.31 5.13 16.06
N ASN A 349 -14.37 4.70 15.23
CA ASN A 349 -13.60 3.48 15.41
C ASN A 349 -12.16 3.87 15.79
N VAL A 350 -11.68 3.36 16.92
CA VAL A 350 -10.31 3.49 17.40
C VAL A 350 -9.67 2.11 17.32
N VAL A 351 -8.70 1.93 16.43
CA VAL A 351 -7.98 0.69 16.21
C VAL A 351 -6.57 0.84 16.76
N GLY A 352 -6.22 0.00 17.74
CA GLY A 352 -4.89 0.00 18.33
C GLY A 352 -3.80 -0.33 17.31
N LYS A 353 -4.02 -1.35 16.47
CA LYS A 353 -3.06 -1.74 15.43
C LYS A 353 -3.71 -2.36 14.20
N MET A 354 -3.16 -2.05 13.02
CA MET A 354 -3.48 -2.67 11.74
C MET A 354 -2.23 -3.26 11.07
N ILE A 355 -2.32 -4.51 10.63
CA ILE A 355 -1.22 -5.24 9.97
C ILE A 355 -1.67 -5.63 8.56
N GLU A 356 -0.82 -5.36 7.58
CA GLU A 356 -1.00 -5.84 6.20
C GLU A 356 -0.05 -7.03 5.96
N TRP A 357 -0.61 -8.20 5.67
CA TRP A 357 0.18 -9.40 5.41
C TRP A 357 -0.50 -10.33 4.40
N GLY A 358 0.24 -10.76 3.37
CA GLY A 358 -0.27 -11.68 2.36
C GLY A 358 -1.51 -11.17 1.63
N GLY A 359 -1.56 -9.86 1.31
CA GLY A 359 -2.70 -9.22 0.64
C GLY A 359 -3.95 -9.02 1.52
N ASN A 360 -3.86 -9.32 2.81
CA ASN A 360 -4.96 -9.17 3.76
C ASN A 360 -4.65 -8.08 4.80
N TYR A 361 -5.71 -7.50 5.36
CA TYR A 361 -5.62 -6.50 6.43
C TYR A 361 -6.25 -7.04 7.71
N TYR A 362 -5.47 -6.97 8.79
CA TYR A 362 -5.82 -7.47 10.11
C TYR A 362 -5.80 -6.32 11.11
N PHE A 363 -6.78 -6.31 12.01
CA PHE A 363 -7.04 -5.22 12.94
C PHE A 363 -7.08 -5.77 14.36
N TYR A 364 -6.49 -5.03 15.29
CA TYR A 364 -6.35 -5.41 16.69
C TYR A 364 -6.81 -4.28 17.60
N ASP A 365 -7.38 -4.66 18.75
CA ASP A 365 -7.79 -3.75 19.82
C ASP A 365 -8.67 -2.61 19.30
N ILE A 366 -9.86 -2.98 18.85
CA ILE A 366 -10.81 -2.10 18.18
C ILE A 366 -11.85 -1.65 19.20
N GLN A 367 -11.99 -0.34 19.37
CA GLN A 367 -13.01 0.28 20.20
C GLN A 367 -13.95 1.09 19.31
N ARG A 368 -15.26 0.89 19.48
CA ARG A 368 -16.28 1.56 18.68
C ARG A 368 -17.17 2.42 19.56
N TYR A 369 -17.33 3.67 19.18
CA TYR A 369 -18.14 4.66 19.88
C TYR A 369 -19.24 5.18 18.96
N PRO A 370 -20.52 5.04 19.32
CA PRO A 370 -21.62 5.57 18.52
C PRO A 370 -21.65 7.10 18.60
N LEU A 371 -21.77 7.79 17.46
CA LEU A 371 -21.78 9.26 17.42
C LEU A 371 -23.18 9.88 17.60
N LYS A 372 -24.24 9.17 17.21
CA LYS A 372 -25.61 9.72 17.10
C LYS A 372 -26.58 9.27 18.20
N SER A 373 -26.20 8.37 19.10
CA SER A 373 -27.09 7.86 20.14
C SER A 373 -26.37 7.62 21.45
N SER A 374 -26.80 8.31 22.50
CA SER A 374 -26.33 8.15 23.88
C SER A 374 -26.78 6.82 24.52
N SER A 375 -27.76 6.12 23.94
CA SER A 375 -28.24 4.82 24.44
C SER A 375 -27.43 3.62 23.94
N LEU A 376 -26.65 3.78 22.87
CA LEU A 376 -25.76 2.74 22.37
C LEU A 376 -24.45 2.75 23.18
N LYS A 377 -24.13 1.64 23.84
CA LYS A 377 -22.88 1.51 24.60
C LYS A 377 -21.68 1.38 23.65
N SER A 378 -20.53 1.90 24.08
CA SER A 378 -19.26 1.63 23.41
C SER A 378 -18.95 0.14 23.45
N THR A 379 -18.25 -0.35 22.42
CA THR A 379 -17.95 -1.77 22.29
C THR A 379 -16.48 -1.99 22.04
N LYS A 380 -15.97 -3.11 22.55
CA LYS A 380 -14.57 -3.50 22.40
C LYS A 380 -14.47 -4.85 21.70
N TRP A 381 -13.60 -4.89 20.69
CA TRP A 381 -13.31 -6.06 19.89
C TRP A 381 -11.81 -6.31 19.88
N LYS A 382 -11.41 -7.57 20.09
CA LYS A 382 -10.00 -7.97 20.07
C LYS A 382 -9.45 -8.01 18.64
N TYR A 383 -10.25 -8.49 17.70
CA TYR A 383 -9.81 -8.85 16.35
C TYR A 383 -10.76 -8.33 15.29
N GLY A 384 -10.19 -7.92 14.15
CA GLY A 384 -10.91 -7.59 12.92
C GLY A 384 -10.15 -8.04 11.68
N LYS A 385 -10.86 -8.41 10.61
CA LYS A 385 -10.24 -8.72 9.31
C LYS A 385 -11.02 -8.08 8.18
N TRP A 386 -10.31 -7.53 7.19
CA TRP A 386 -10.92 -7.02 5.96
C TRP A 386 -11.43 -8.16 5.08
N ILE A 387 -12.73 -8.24 4.88
CA ILE A 387 -13.42 -9.22 4.04
C ILE A 387 -14.62 -8.54 3.39
N ASN A 388 -14.78 -8.67 2.08
CA ASN A 388 -15.94 -8.15 1.32
C ASN A 388 -16.25 -6.67 1.62
N ASN A 389 -15.25 -5.80 1.52
CA ASN A 389 -15.35 -4.36 1.76
C ASN A 389 -15.79 -3.94 3.16
N ALA A 390 -15.60 -4.82 4.16
CA ALA A 390 -15.88 -4.53 5.56
C ALA A 390 -14.80 -5.11 6.47
N ILE A 391 -14.62 -4.50 7.65
CA ILE A 391 -13.82 -5.09 8.73
C ILE A 391 -14.77 -5.93 9.58
N LYS A 392 -14.69 -7.25 9.41
CA LYS A 392 -15.47 -8.20 10.21
C LYS A 392 -14.81 -8.39 11.58
N LEU A 393 -15.57 -8.31 12.66
CA LEU A 393 -15.08 -8.23 14.04
C LEU A 393 -15.34 -9.53 14.81
N LYS A 394 -14.37 -9.94 15.65
CA LYS A 394 -14.47 -11.12 16.52
C LYS A 394 -13.73 -10.96 17.84
N ASN A 395 -14.28 -11.61 18.87
CA ASN A 395 -13.65 -11.75 20.19
C ASN A 395 -13.25 -13.20 20.52
N LYS A 396 -13.91 -14.18 19.92
CA LYS A 396 -13.71 -15.61 20.18
C LYS A 396 -13.46 -16.34 18.86
N ASN A 397 -12.73 -17.46 18.93
CA ASN A 397 -12.41 -18.29 17.78
C ASN A 397 -13.59 -19.17 17.34
N VAL A 398 -14.70 -18.55 16.90
CA VAL A 398 -15.93 -19.24 16.52
C VAL A 398 -16.40 -18.77 15.15
N LEU A 399 -16.72 -19.72 14.27
CA LEU A 399 -17.43 -19.48 13.02
C LEU A 399 -18.93 -19.58 13.28
N LYS A 400 -19.65 -18.46 13.15
CA LYS A 400 -21.10 -18.40 13.38
C LYS A 400 -21.73 -17.40 12.43
N LYS A 401 -22.90 -17.75 11.88
CA LYS A 401 -23.73 -16.82 11.10
C LYS A 401 -24.19 -15.68 12.00
N ILE A 402 -23.91 -14.45 11.57
CA ILE A 402 -24.38 -13.24 12.24
C ILE A 402 -25.80 -12.95 11.72
N PRO A 403 -26.80 -12.73 12.59
CA PRO A 403 -28.13 -12.30 12.16
C PRO A 403 -28.07 -10.97 11.42
N GLU A 404 -28.91 -10.77 10.41
CA GLU A 404 -28.86 -9.59 9.52
C GLU A 404 -28.99 -8.27 10.30
N GLU A 405 -29.89 -8.24 11.26
CA GLU A 405 -30.12 -7.10 12.17
C GLU A 405 -28.86 -6.69 12.96
N LYS A 406 -27.93 -7.62 13.19
CA LYS A 406 -26.70 -7.39 13.97
C LYS A 406 -25.48 -7.13 13.11
N ILE A 407 -25.59 -7.14 11.78
CA ILE A 407 -24.44 -6.98 10.87
C ILE A 407 -23.64 -5.71 11.17
N LYS A 408 -24.30 -4.56 11.37
CA LYS A 408 -23.64 -3.26 11.66
C LYS A 408 -22.83 -3.27 12.96
N TYR A 409 -23.17 -4.16 13.89
CA TYR A 409 -22.46 -4.31 15.17
C TYR A 409 -21.18 -5.14 15.02
N TYR A 410 -21.21 -6.17 14.18
CA TYR A 410 -20.08 -7.09 13.95
C TYR A 410 -19.21 -6.71 12.75
N ASN A 411 -19.64 -5.76 11.91
CA ASN A 411 -18.90 -5.29 10.74
C ASN A 411 -18.70 -3.78 10.80
N ILE A 412 -17.52 -3.31 10.43
CA ILE A 412 -17.20 -1.90 10.19
C ILE A 412 -17.17 -1.68 8.68
N PHE A 413 -17.89 -0.66 8.22
CA PHE A 413 -17.95 -0.28 6.81
C PHE A 413 -17.26 1.08 6.63
N PRO A 414 -15.93 1.12 6.41
CA PRO A 414 -15.24 2.39 6.21
C PRO A 414 -15.63 3.03 4.87
N PHE A 415 -15.47 4.35 4.76
CA PHE A 415 -15.69 5.05 3.49
C PHE A 415 -14.56 4.84 2.48
N VAL A 416 -13.41 4.34 2.92
CA VAL A 416 -12.20 4.15 2.12
C VAL A 416 -11.63 2.75 2.31
N ASP A 417 -10.88 2.29 1.31
CA ASP A 417 -10.13 1.03 1.39
C ASP A 417 -9.16 1.02 2.58
N PRO A 418 -8.85 -0.16 3.16
CA PRO A 418 -8.03 -0.30 4.35
C PRO A 418 -6.63 0.28 4.21
N TYR A 419 -6.10 0.35 2.99
CA TYR A 419 -4.83 1.01 2.68
C TYR A 419 -4.81 2.49 3.10
N TYR A 420 -5.93 3.20 2.97
CA TYR A 420 -6.01 4.64 3.28
C TYR A 420 -6.35 4.93 4.75
N LEU A 421 -6.79 3.93 5.52
CA LEU A 421 -7.16 4.15 6.93
C LEU A 421 -6.02 4.74 7.78
N PRO A 422 -4.76 4.26 7.69
CA PRO A 422 -3.65 4.86 8.42
C PRO A 422 -3.35 6.31 8.04
N LEU A 423 -3.79 6.76 6.86
CA LEU A 423 -3.57 8.13 6.43
C LEU A 423 -4.48 9.08 7.20
N ILE A 424 -5.69 8.66 7.57
CA ILE A 424 -6.72 9.50 8.22
C ILE A 424 -6.17 10.22 9.46
N THR A 425 -5.34 9.55 10.26
CA THR A 425 -4.76 10.12 11.49
C THR A 425 -3.47 10.90 11.27
N ASN A 426 -2.90 10.88 10.05
CA ASN A 426 -1.64 11.54 9.74
C ASN A 426 -1.78 12.49 8.53
N ASN A 427 -2.08 13.75 8.84
CA ASN A 427 -2.26 14.82 7.85
C ASN A 427 -1.03 15.01 6.94
N THR A 428 0.19 14.81 7.46
CA THR A 428 1.41 14.96 6.66
C THR A 428 1.52 13.87 5.60
N ARG A 429 1.16 12.63 5.95
CA ARG A 429 1.13 11.49 5.02
C ARG A 429 0.03 11.63 3.99
N ILE A 430 -1.19 12.02 4.38
CA ILE A 430 -2.27 12.37 3.41
C ILE A 430 -1.76 13.38 2.41
N ARG A 431 -1.04 14.41 2.88
CA ARG A 431 -0.61 15.49 2.00
C ARG A 431 0.38 15.03 0.93
N LYS A 432 1.30 14.14 1.32
CA LYS A 432 2.43 13.70 0.49
C LYS A 432 2.14 12.46 -0.34
N GLU A 433 1.35 11.51 0.16
CA GLU A 433 1.16 10.20 -0.47
C GLU A 433 0.03 10.16 -1.50
N LEU A 434 -0.94 11.08 -1.46
CA LEU A 434 -2.05 11.09 -2.43
C LEU A 434 -1.65 11.82 -3.71
N ASN A 435 -1.80 11.14 -4.85
CA ASN A 435 -1.68 11.77 -6.16
C ASN A 435 -2.94 12.58 -6.49
N ILE A 436 -2.91 13.31 -7.61
CA ILE A 436 -4.05 14.18 -7.99
C ILE A 436 -5.34 13.40 -8.27
N TYR A 437 -5.27 12.22 -8.89
CA TYR A 437 -6.45 11.41 -9.20
C TYR A 437 -7.13 10.92 -7.92
N GLU A 438 -6.33 10.46 -6.96
CA GLU A 438 -6.82 10.01 -5.67
C GLU A 438 -7.34 11.17 -4.83
N ARG A 439 -6.74 12.36 -4.91
CA ARG A 439 -7.28 13.57 -4.29
C ARG A 439 -8.70 13.84 -4.80
N ILE A 440 -8.90 13.79 -6.12
CA ILE A 440 -10.23 14.00 -6.72
C ILE A 440 -11.23 12.95 -6.21
N LYS A 441 -10.85 11.67 -6.22
CA LYS A 441 -11.74 10.56 -5.84
C LYS A 441 -12.00 10.44 -4.34
N LEU A 442 -10.99 10.69 -3.50
CA LEU A 442 -10.98 10.34 -2.08
C LEU A 442 -11.18 11.52 -1.14
N THR A 443 -11.12 12.78 -1.58
CA THR A 443 -11.31 13.93 -0.66
C THR A 443 -12.63 13.85 0.11
N GLY A 444 -13.75 13.53 -0.54
CA GLY A 444 -15.05 13.35 0.12
C GLY A 444 -15.05 12.18 1.11
N PRO A 445 -14.75 10.94 0.67
CA PRO A 445 -14.65 9.78 1.55
C PRO A 445 -13.71 9.95 2.75
N LEU A 446 -12.54 10.57 2.55
CA LEU A 446 -11.56 10.83 3.61
C LEU A 446 -12.10 11.85 4.62
N LYS A 447 -12.70 12.96 4.15
CA LYS A 447 -13.36 13.93 5.04
C LYS A 447 -14.48 13.28 5.86
N ASN A 448 -15.33 12.46 5.23
CA ASN A 448 -16.40 11.74 5.92
C ASN A 448 -15.87 10.74 6.96
N SER A 449 -14.67 10.22 6.74
CA SER A 449 -13.97 9.35 7.70
C SER A 449 -13.31 10.12 8.85
N GLY A 450 -13.36 11.45 8.84
CA GLY A 450 -12.77 12.32 9.86
C GLY A 450 -11.35 12.80 9.55
N ALA A 451 -10.85 12.59 8.33
CA ALA A 451 -9.51 13.05 7.96
C ALA A 451 -9.45 14.58 7.83
N ASN A 452 -8.42 15.21 8.38
CA ASN A 452 -8.16 16.64 8.17
C ASN A 452 -7.41 16.83 6.83
N ILE A 453 -8.17 16.69 5.74
CA ILE A 453 -7.70 16.92 4.38
C ILE A 453 -8.22 18.26 3.85
N SER A 454 -7.32 19.03 3.24
CA SER A 454 -7.68 20.27 2.56
C SER A 454 -8.66 20.01 1.41
N GLU A 455 -9.49 21.01 1.12
CA GLU A 455 -10.35 20.99 -0.06
C GLU A 455 -9.52 20.89 -1.34
N LEU A 456 -10.10 20.24 -2.35
CA LEU A 456 -9.44 20.02 -3.63
C LEU A 456 -9.01 21.35 -4.26
N GLU A 457 -9.86 22.38 -4.19
CA GLU A 457 -9.54 23.71 -4.73
C GLU A 457 -8.33 24.36 -4.04
N ILE A 458 -8.24 24.23 -2.72
CA ILE A 458 -7.10 24.75 -1.94
C ILE A 458 -5.82 24.00 -2.31
N TYR A 459 -5.89 22.67 -2.39
CA TYR A 459 -4.75 21.85 -2.81
C TYR A 459 -4.27 22.22 -4.21
N LEU A 460 -5.18 22.36 -5.17
CA LEU A 460 -4.85 22.77 -6.54
C LEU A 460 -4.24 24.17 -6.59
N ALA A 461 -4.81 25.13 -5.86
CA ALA A 461 -4.27 26.49 -5.78
C ALA A 461 -2.85 26.51 -5.18
N GLU A 462 -2.57 25.73 -4.13
CA GLU A 462 -1.22 25.60 -3.59
C GLU A 462 -0.22 25.04 -4.62
N LYS A 463 -0.62 24.01 -5.38
CA LYS A 463 0.24 23.39 -6.42
C LYS A 463 0.48 24.33 -7.60
N ILE A 464 -0.56 25.02 -8.08
CA ILE A 464 -0.44 26.05 -9.10
C ILE A 464 0.45 27.19 -8.61
N GLY A 465 0.34 27.58 -7.34
CA GLY A 465 1.18 28.61 -6.73
C GLY A 465 2.66 28.24 -6.72
N ILE A 466 3.01 26.97 -6.49
CA ILE A 466 4.39 26.46 -6.60
C ILE A 466 4.90 26.58 -8.04
N LEU A 467 4.11 26.12 -9.02
CA LEU A 467 4.48 26.17 -10.44
C LEU A 467 4.63 27.61 -10.94
N SER A 468 3.72 28.49 -10.53
CA SER A 468 3.74 29.92 -10.87
C SER A 468 4.94 30.62 -10.23
N ALA A 469 5.26 30.30 -8.96
CA ALA A 469 6.45 30.83 -8.28
C ALA A 469 7.73 30.46 -9.03
N MET A 470 7.85 29.20 -9.44
CA MET A 470 8.99 28.75 -10.24
C MET A 470 9.08 29.52 -11.55
N TYR A 471 8.00 29.54 -12.33
CA TYR A 471 7.96 30.18 -13.64
C TYR A 471 8.32 31.67 -13.56
N VAL A 472 7.63 32.42 -12.68
CA VAL A 472 7.82 33.86 -12.52
C VAL A 472 9.24 34.20 -12.06
N LEU A 473 9.75 33.51 -11.04
CA LEU A 473 11.08 33.79 -10.50
C LEU A 473 12.19 33.38 -11.47
N THR A 474 12.00 32.31 -12.25
CA THR A 474 12.94 31.88 -13.28
C THR A 474 13.08 32.93 -14.39
N LEU A 475 11.95 33.48 -14.87
CA LEU A 475 11.96 34.50 -15.92
C LEU A 475 12.47 35.84 -15.41
N LEU A 476 11.99 36.31 -14.24
CA LEU A 476 12.51 37.52 -13.61
C LEU A 476 14.01 37.41 -13.33
N GLY A 477 14.45 36.26 -12.81
CA GLY A 477 15.85 35.99 -12.55
C GLY A 477 16.70 36.02 -13.82
N ALA A 478 16.22 35.44 -14.92
CA ALA A 478 16.88 35.50 -16.21
C ALA A 478 16.98 36.94 -16.74
N SER A 479 15.88 37.72 -16.66
CA SER A 479 15.85 39.11 -17.08
C SER A 479 16.80 39.98 -16.27
N LEU A 480 16.82 39.85 -14.95
CA LEU A 480 17.71 40.60 -14.07
C LEU A 480 19.18 40.22 -14.30
N GLY A 481 19.46 38.93 -14.51
CA GLY A 481 20.78 38.44 -14.88
C GLY A 481 21.28 39.05 -16.19
N TRP A 482 20.38 39.15 -17.18
CA TRP A 482 20.69 39.79 -18.47
C TRP A 482 20.99 41.28 -18.33
N VAL A 483 20.20 42.02 -17.55
CA VAL A 483 20.45 43.45 -17.30
C VAL A 483 21.81 43.67 -16.68
N LYS A 484 22.14 42.88 -15.66
CA LYS A 484 23.44 42.97 -14.99
C LYS A 484 24.59 42.74 -15.96
N ARG A 485 24.42 41.82 -16.92
CA ARG A 485 25.41 41.60 -17.99
C ARG A 485 25.62 42.87 -18.84
N CYS A 486 24.55 43.54 -19.26
CA CYS A 486 24.66 44.76 -20.08
C CYS A 486 25.44 45.90 -19.37
N PHE A 487 25.50 45.90 -18.04
CA PHE A 487 26.16 46.96 -17.27
C PHE A 487 27.61 46.67 -16.86
N HIS A 488 28.10 45.43 -16.87
CA HIS A 488 29.42 45.08 -16.32
C HIS A 488 30.20 44.10 -17.20
N GLU A 489 31.32 44.57 -17.78
CA GLU A 489 32.33 43.73 -18.43
C GLU A 489 33.23 43.07 -17.36
N ARG A 490 33.07 41.77 -17.17
CA ARG A 490 33.82 40.87 -16.24
C ARG A 490 33.65 41.17 -14.74
N LEU A 491 32.99 40.23 -14.05
CA LEU A 491 32.99 40.15 -12.60
C LEU A 491 34.32 39.54 -12.10
N PRO A 492 35.02 40.16 -11.13
CA PRO A 492 36.18 39.57 -10.46
C PRO A 492 35.87 38.18 -9.86
N LYS A 493 36.86 37.28 -9.82
CA LYS A 493 36.72 35.90 -9.26
C LYS A 493 36.09 35.87 -7.85
N ILE A 494 36.39 36.87 -7.01
CA ILE A 494 35.82 37.01 -5.66
C ILE A 494 34.31 37.25 -5.71
N LYS A 495 33.81 38.06 -6.65
CA LYS A 495 32.36 38.31 -6.82
C LYS A 495 31.63 37.06 -7.30
N MET A 496 32.28 36.18 -8.07
CA MET A 496 31.72 34.86 -8.40
C MET A 496 31.61 33.95 -7.18
N LEU A 497 32.64 33.87 -6.36
CA LEU A 497 32.64 33.02 -5.17
C LEU A 497 31.55 33.47 -4.17
N LEU A 498 31.44 34.78 -3.93
CA LEU A 498 30.37 35.36 -3.13
C LEU A 498 28.98 35.08 -3.72
N PHE A 499 28.84 35.13 -5.04
CA PHE A 499 27.59 34.78 -5.71
C PHE A 499 27.21 33.31 -5.44
N PHE A 500 28.10 32.35 -5.66
CA PHE A 500 27.78 30.94 -5.42
C PHE A 500 27.50 30.62 -3.94
N ALA A 501 28.07 31.39 -3.00
CA ALA A 501 27.78 31.26 -1.57
C ALA A 501 26.42 31.87 -1.17
N LEU A 502 26.09 33.07 -1.66
CA LEU A 502 24.93 33.85 -1.20
C LEU A 502 23.68 33.63 -2.04
N PHE A 503 23.82 33.22 -3.30
CA PHE A 503 22.68 33.15 -4.22
C PHE A 503 21.76 31.94 -4.02
N PRO A 504 22.25 30.74 -3.66
CA PRO A 504 21.37 29.62 -3.31
C PRO A 504 20.43 29.91 -2.12
N PRO A 505 20.89 30.43 -0.95
CA PRO A 505 19.99 30.72 0.16
C PRO A 505 19.03 31.87 -0.14
N THR A 506 19.45 32.89 -0.90
CA THR A 506 18.55 33.99 -1.31
C THR A 506 17.49 33.51 -2.31
N THR A 507 17.84 32.66 -3.27
CA THR A 507 16.87 32.04 -4.19
C THR A 507 15.84 31.22 -3.41
N CYS A 508 16.28 30.44 -2.43
CA CYS A 508 15.39 29.68 -1.55
C CYS A 508 14.46 30.62 -0.75
N LEU A 509 14.99 31.70 -0.20
CA LEU A 509 14.23 32.70 0.56
C LEU A 509 13.17 33.39 -0.31
N ILE A 510 13.53 33.85 -1.51
CA ILE A 510 12.59 34.51 -2.44
C ILE A 510 11.49 33.54 -2.86
N TYR A 511 11.84 32.29 -3.18
CA TYR A 511 10.86 31.25 -3.50
C TYR A 511 9.89 30.97 -2.33
N ARG A 512 10.40 30.92 -1.10
CA ARG A 512 9.57 30.77 0.11
C ARG A 512 8.67 31.98 0.36
N LEU A 513 9.16 33.20 0.13
CA LEU A 513 8.36 34.41 0.23
C LEU A 513 7.21 34.41 -0.79
N TYR A 514 7.48 34.06 -2.04
CA TYR A 514 6.47 34.02 -3.09
C TYR A 514 5.40 32.95 -2.80
N THR A 515 5.83 31.73 -2.44
CA THR A 515 4.89 30.66 -2.08
C THR A 515 4.12 30.98 -0.78
N GLY A 516 4.74 31.73 0.15
CA GLY A 516 4.08 32.29 1.32
C GLY A 516 3.00 33.32 0.96
N ALA A 517 3.31 34.25 0.06
CA ALA A 517 2.35 35.23 -0.45
C ALA A 517 1.15 34.54 -1.13
N ASN A 518 1.39 33.48 -1.90
CA ASN A 518 0.32 32.67 -2.50
C ASN A 518 -0.60 32.03 -1.44
N LYS A 519 -0.05 31.54 -0.33
CA LYS A 519 -0.87 31.03 0.77
C LYS A 519 -1.70 32.14 1.41
N VAL A 520 -1.12 33.30 1.66
CA VAL A 520 -1.84 34.47 2.18
C VAL A 520 -2.99 34.84 1.23
N LEU A 521 -2.76 34.79 -0.08
CA LEU A 521 -3.79 35.06 -1.09
C LEU A 521 -4.94 34.03 -1.06
N ILE A 522 -4.63 32.75 -0.88
CA ILE A 522 -5.64 31.69 -0.71
C ILE A 522 -6.45 31.91 0.57
N TYR A 523 -5.80 32.29 1.68
CA TYR A 523 -6.49 32.60 2.93
C TYR A 523 -7.35 33.87 2.81
N PHE A 524 -6.83 34.93 2.19
CA PHE A 524 -7.54 36.17 1.96
C PHE A 524 -8.80 35.96 1.13
N HIS A 525 -8.72 35.10 0.11
CA HIS A 525 -9.89 34.73 -0.68
C HIS A 525 -11.04 34.18 0.18
N ARG A 526 -10.77 33.40 1.24
CA ARG A 526 -11.83 32.91 2.15
C ARG A 526 -12.59 34.03 2.87
N TYR A 527 -11.95 35.18 3.08
CA TYR A 527 -12.62 36.36 3.65
C TYR A 527 -13.42 37.11 2.58
N VAL A 528 -12.85 37.26 1.38
CA VAL A 528 -13.46 37.99 0.26
C VAL A 528 -14.65 37.26 -0.34
N THR A 529 -14.68 35.92 -0.34
CA THR A 529 -15.81 35.15 -0.88
C THR A 529 -17.10 35.32 -0.12
N ARG A 530 -17.04 35.69 1.16
CA ARG A 530 -18.24 36.11 1.91
C ARG A 530 -18.93 37.32 1.29
N ILE A 531 -18.21 38.09 0.47
CA ILE A 531 -18.67 39.34 -0.15
C ILE A 531 -18.95 39.13 -1.65
N LEU A 532 -18.06 38.45 -2.39
CA LEU A 532 -18.08 38.43 -3.86
C LEU A 532 -18.57 37.10 -4.49
N ASN A 533 -18.77 36.03 -3.71
CA ASN A 533 -19.23 34.72 -4.19
C ASN A 533 -18.45 34.14 -5.40
N ILE A 534 -17.15 34.43 -5.51
CA ILE A 534 -16.27 33.91 -6.57
C ILE A 534 -15.61 32.62 -6.08
N LYS A 535 -15.49 31.59 -6.94
CA LYS A 535 -14.76 30.36 -6.58
C LYS A 535 -13.24 30.60 -6.45
N LEU A 536 -12.57 29.85 -5.58
CA LEU A 536 -11.14 30.04 -5.28
C LEU A 536 -10.24 29.79 -6.48
N LEU A 537 -10.48 28.68 -7.18
CA LEU A 537 -9.58 28.25 -8.24
C LEU A 537 -9.53 29.24 -9.41
N PRO A 538 -10.67 29.72 -9.98
CA PRO A 538 -10.66 30.75 -11.02
C PRO A 538 -10.01 32.07 -10.57
N TYR A 539 -10.34 32.54 -9.36
CA TYR A 539 -9.75 33.77 -8.80
C TYR A 539 -8.23 33.68 -8.71
N PHE A 540 -7.73 32.58 -8.14
CA PHE A 540 -6.30 32.33 -8.00
C PHE A 540 -5.61 32.22 -9.37
N LEU A 541 -6.21 31.49 -10.31
CA LEU A 541 -5.69 31.32 -11.66
C LEU A 541 -5.56 32.65 -12.41
N ILE A 542 -6.57 33.52 -12.35
CA ILE A 542 -6.54 34.83 -13.02
C ILE A 542 -5.37 35.67 -12.52
N ILE A 543 -5.15 35.73 -11.21
CA ILE A 543 -4.05 36.51 -10.62
C ILE A 543 -2.69 35.96 -11.07
N GLN A 544 -2.50 34.64 -10.96
CA GLN A 544 -1.24 34.02 -11.40
C GLN A 544 -1.01 34.18 -12.90
N LEU A 545 -2.08 34.13 -13.71
CA LEU A 545 -2.01 34.33 -15.15
C LEU A 545 -1.59 35.76 -15.50
N ILE A 546 -2.18 36.78 -14.87
CA ILE A 546 -1.81 38.19 -15.08
C ILE A 546 -0.33 38.40 -14.75
N ILE A 547 0.12 37.93 -13.58
CA ILE A 547 1.53 38.04 -13.17
C ILE A 547 2.44 37.33 -14.19
N SER A 548 2.06 36.13 -14.62
CA SER A 548 2.83 35.36 -15.59
C SER A 548 2.92 36.05 -16.94
N ILE A 549 1.83 36.65 -17.44
CA ILE A 549 1.81 37.42 -18.70
C ILE A 549 2.74 38.62 -18.59
N VAL A 550 2.60 39.43 -17.53
CA VAL A 550 3.43 40.62 -17.31
C VAL A 550 4.92 40.26 -17.29
N VAL A 551 5.28 39.21 -16.55
CA VAL A 551 6.68 38.74 -16.44
C VAL A 551 7.19 38.17 -17.76
N THR A 552 6.34 37.48 -18.52
CA THR A 552 6.70 36.94 -19.84
C THR A 552 6.95 38.06 -20.84
N LEU A 553 6.07 39.06 -20.89
CA LEU A 553 6.25 40.26 -21.71
C LEU A 553 7.54 40.98 -21.32
N TYR A 554 7.77 41.17 -20.02
CA TYR A 554 9.00 41.78 -19.52
C TYR A 554 10.27 41.01 -19.91
N PHE A 555 10.22 39.67 -19.88
CA PHE A 555 11.32 38.84 -20.33
C PHE A 555 11.57 39.00 -21.84
N LEU A 556 10.53 38.88 -22.67
CA LEU A 556 10.66 38.89 -24.13
C LEU A 556 10.97 40.27 -24.74
N THR A 557 10.54 41.35 -24.10
CA THR A 557 10.71 42.74 -24.59
C THR A 557 12.03 43.39 -24.19
N ARG A 558 12.94 42.65 -23.53
CA ARG A 558 14.27 43.17 -23.20
C ARG A 558 15.01 43.62 -24.47
N LYS A 559 15.56 44.84 -24.42
CA LYS A 559 16.19 45.54 -25.56
C LYS A 559 17.03 44.60 -26.44
N VAL A 560 16.62 44.53 -27.69
CA VAL A 560 17.30 43.86 -28.81
C VAL A 560 18.39 44.79 -29.32
N GLU A 561 19.39 45.10 -28.50
CA GLU A 561 20.61 45.72 -29.02
C GLU A 561 21.56 44.56 -29.38
N GLU A 562 22.06 44.56 -30.63
CA GLU A 562 23.16 43.67 -31.01
C GLU A 562 24.36 44.02 -30.13
N ILE A 563 24.80 43.06 -29.30
CA ILE A 563 26.04 43.14 -28.52
C ILE A 563 27.11 42.37 -29.28
#